data_AF-A0A847S8V9-F1
#
_entry.id   AF-A0A847S8V9-F1
#
_cell.length_a   1.000
_cell.length_b   1.000
_cell.length_c   1.000
_cell.angle_alpha   90.00
_cell.angle_beta   90.00
_cell.angle_gamma   90.00
#
_symmetry.space_group_name_H-M   'P 1'
#
loop_
_entity.id
_entity.type
_entity.pdbx_description
1 polymer ?
#
loop_
_entity_poly.entity_id
_entity_poly.type
_entity_poly.pdbx_seq_one_letter_code
_entity_poly.pdbx_strand_id
1 'polypeptide(L)' 'MTEYTTTNNEEEEDKKSFIQRLRDSVLPIKPEDSGIKKAMKQVGFAAFLGVAGVVTALLAIAVSFAL' A
#
# COMPACT_ATOMS: atom_id res chain seq x y z
N MET A 1 35.29 15.05 9.51
CA MET A 1 34.64 14.31 10.61
C MET A 1 33.15 14.49 10.40
N THR A 2 32.45 13.42 10.07
CA THR A 2 31.16 13.42 9.35
C THR A 2 30.01 13.45 10.35
N GLU A 3 29.26 14.54 10.40
CA GLU A 3 28.10 14.70 11.27
C GLU A 3 26.81 14.19 10.59
N TYR A 4 26.31 13.07 11.12
CA TYR A 4 24.90 12.69 11.31
C TYR A 4 23.86 13.10 10.25
N THR A 5 23.87 12.43 9.10
CA THR A 5 22.67 12.25 8.26
C THR A 5 21.88 11.04 8.75
N THR A 6 21.09 11.15 9.83
CA THR A 6 20.26 10.01 10.30
C THR A 6 18.86 10.40 10.78
N THR A 7 18.50 11.69 10.86
CA THR A 7 17.25 12.14 11.49
C THR A 7 16.12 12.54 10.52
N ASN A 8 16.11 12.08 9.26
CA ASN A 8 15.07 12.48 8.29
C ASN A 8 14.19 11.32 7.76
N ASN A 9 14.50 10.05 8.07
CA ASN A 9 13.67 8.93 7.57
C ASN A 9 12.46 8.63 8.49
N GLU A 10 12.59 8.81 9.80
CA GLU A 10 11.52 8.45 10.75
C GLU A 10 10.34 9.45 10.70
N GLU A 11 10.61 10.74 10.47
CA GLU A 11 9.55 11.77 10.41
C GLU A 11 8.70 11.71 9.12
N GLU A 12 9.22 11.14 8.03
CA GLU A 12 8.46 10.97 6.78
C GLU A 12 7.55 9.74 6.81
N GLU A 13 7.92 8.68 7.55
CA GLU A 13 7.10 7.47 7.67
C GLU A 13 5.79 7.72 8.45
N ASP A 14 5.81 8.60 9.43
CA ASP A 14 4.62 8.97 10.24
C ASP A 14 3.64 9.90 9.50
N LYS A 15 4.09 10.62 8.48
CA LYS A 15 3.22 11.46 7.64
C LYS A 15 2.55 10.72 6.49
N LYS A 16 2.96 9.48 6.20
CA LYS A 16 2.33 8.69 5.14
C LYS A 16 0.94 8.24 5.57
N SER A 17 -0.04 8.55 4.74
CA SER A 17 -1.42 8.07 4.93
C SER A 17 -1.44 6.53 5.04
N PHE A 18 -2.36 5.97 5.82
CA PHE A 18 -2.51 4.51 5.99
C PHE A 18 -2.55 3.77 4.64
N ILE A 19 -3.23 4.35 3.64
CA ILE A 19 -3.29 3.81 2.28
C ILE A 19 -1.92 3.80 1.59
N GLN A 20 -1.07 4.83 1.81
CA GLN A 20 0.30 4.86 1.29
C GLN A 20 1.18 3.81 1.97
N ARG A 21 1.07 3.64 3.29
CA ARG A 21 1.81 2.60 4.03
C ARG A 21 1.41 1.20 3.56
N LEU A 22 0.11 0.96 3.36
CA LEU A 22 -0.42 -0.30 2.83
C LEU A 22 0.05 -0.55 1.39
N ARG A 23 -0.01 0.47 0.52
CA ARG A 23 0.49 0.40 -0.86
C ARG A 23 1.97 0.08 -0.89
N ASP A 24 2.76 0.79 -0.10
CA ASP A 24 4.22 0.61 -0.05
C ASP A 24 4.60 -0.76 0.52
N SER A 25 3.76 -1.37 1.37
CA SER A 25 3.95 -2.72 1.92
C SER A 25 3.57 -3.84 0.93
N VAL A 26 2.45 -3.70 0.21
CA VAL A 26 1.94 -4.74 -0.70
C VAL A 26 2.62 -4.68 -2.07
N LEU A 27 2.81 -3.46 -2.60
CA LEU A 27 3.34 -3.25 -3.95
C LEU A 27 4.24 -2.01 -3.98
N PRO A 28 5.47 -2.12 -3.42
CA PRO A 28 6.39 -1.00 -3.31
C PRO A 28 6.76 -0.45 -4.69
N ILE A 29 6.49 0.84 -4.88
CA ILE A 29 6.89 1.60 -6.06
C ILE A 29 8.29 2.16 -5.78
N LYS A 30 9.31 1.60 -6.42
CA LYS A 30 10.67 2.10 -6.25
C LYS A 30 10.87 3.36 -7.10
N PRO A 31 11.63 4.36 -6.63
CA PRO A 31 11.87 5.57 -7.40
C PRO A 31 12.56 5.30 -8.74
N GLU A 32 13.35 4.23 -8.79
CA GLU A 32 14.12 3.68 -9.93
C GLU A 32 13.25 2.92 -10.96
N ASP A 33 11.97 2.66 -10.65
CA ASP A 33 11.06 2.02 -11.60
C ASP A 33 10.74 2.97 -12.76
N SER A 34 10.79 2.46 -13.99
CA SER A 34 10.36 3.21 -15.19
C SER A 34 8.89 3.63 -15.06
N GLY A 35 8.49 4.72 -15.73
CA GLY A 35 7.12 5.24 -15.65
C GLY A 35 6.04 4.19 -15.94
N ILE A 36 6.32 3.26 -16.84
CA ILE A 36 5.44 2.13 -17.18
C ILE A 36 5.33 1.14 -16.01
N LYS A 37 6.45 0.78 -15.38
CA LYS A 37 6.45 -0.12 -14.21
C LYS A 37 5.72 0.51 -13.02
N LYS A 38 5.87 1.83 -12.80
CA LYS A 38 5.11 2.55 -11.75
C LYS A 38 3.60 2.48 -12.00
N ALA A 39 3.17 2.77 -13.22
CA ALA A 39 1.76 2.70 -13.59
C ALA A 39 1.20 1.27 -13.42
N MET A 40 1.94 0.26 -13.87
CA MET A 40 1.54 -1.15 -13.73
C MET A 40 1.42 -1.58 -12.26
N LYS A 41 2.33 -1.15 -11.39
CA LYS A 41 2.25 -1.41 -9.95
C LYS A 41 1.06 -0.71 -9.30
N GLN A 42 0.73 0.50 -9.72
CA GLN A 42 -0.44 1.23 -9.23
C GLN A 42 -1.76 0.53 -9.65
N VAL A 43 -1.84 0.06 -10.90
CA VAL A 43 -2.98 -0.73 -11.39
C VAL A 43 -3.08 -2.06 -10.63
N GLY A 44 -1.95 -2.73 -10.38
CA GLY A 44 -1.92 -3.96 -9.60
C GLY A 44 -2.41 -3.77 -8.16
N PHE A 45 -2.03 -2.66 -7.51
CA PHE A 45 -2.52 -2.34 -6.17
C PHE A 45 -4.02 -2.01 -6.16
N ALA A 46 -4.52 -1.31 -7.17
CA ALA A 46 -5.96 -1.05 -7.31
C ALA A 46 -6.76 -2.34 -7.51
N ALA A 47 -6.26 -3.27 -8.33
CA ALA A 47 -6.86 -4.59 -8.51
C ALA A 47 -6.87 -5.41 -7.22
N PHE A 48 -5.77 -5.38 -6.45
CA PHE A 48 -5.69 -6.02 -5.14
C PHE A 48 -6.76 -5.49 -4.18
N LEU A 49 -6.90 -4.16 -4.06
CA LEU A 49 -7.94 -3.54 -3.23
C LEU A 49 -9.35 -3.94 -3.67
N GLY A 50 -9.60 -4.01 -4.98
CA GLY A 50 -10.88 -4.46 -5.52
C GLY A 50 -11.22 -5.89 -5.10
N VAL A 51 -10.30 -6.83 -5.29
CA VAL A 51 -10.52 -8.24 -4.91
C VAL A 51 -10.65 -8.38 -3.39
N ALA A 52 -9.76 -7.75 -2.62
CA ALA A 52 -9.82 -7.78 -1.16
C ALA A 52 -11.16 -7.22 -0.64
N GLY A 53 -11.65 -6.13 -1.22
CA GLY A 53 -12.94 -5.54 -0.88
C GLY A 53 -14.11 -6.48 -1.18
N VAL A 54 -14.14 -7.08 -2.38
CA VAL A 54 -15.19 -8.03 -2.77
C VAL A 54 -15.20 -9.27 -1.88
N VAL A 55 -14.04 -9.87 -1.61
CA VAL A 55 -13.92 -11.05 -0.73
C VAL A 55 -14.38 -10.71 0.69
N THR A 56 -13.96 -9.55 1.21
CA THR A 56 -14.37 -9.11 2.55
C THR A 56 -15.89 -8.89 2.62
N ALA A 57 -16.49 -8.27 1.60
CA ALA A 57 -17.93 -8.06 1.54
C ALA A 57 -18.69 -9.39 1.44
N LEU A 58 -18.23 -10.32 0.61
CA LEU A 58 -18.84 -11.65 0.49
C LEU A 58 -18.77 -12.43 1.82
N LEU A 59 -17.63 -12.36 2.52
CA LEU A 59 -17.50 -12.96 3.85
C LEU A 59 -18.43 -12.31 4.86
N ALA A 60 -18.54 -10.98 4.88
CA ALA A 60 -19.45 -10.26 5.77
C ALA A 60 -20.92 -10.65 5.53
N ILE A 61 -21.32 -10.75 4.26
CA ILE A 61 -22.66 -11.23 3.88
C ILE A 61 -22.86 -12.68 4.35
N ALA A 62 -21.91 -13.57 4.06
CA ALA A 62 -22.00 -14.98 4.43
C ALA A 62 -22.16 -15.16 5.96
N VAL A 63 -21.38 -14.41 6.75
CA VAL A 63 -21.50 -14.39 8.22
C VAL A 63 -22.86 -13.85 8.66
N SER A 64 -23.38 -12.82 7.98
CA SER A 64 -24.70 -12.24 8.30
C SER A 64 -25.87 -13.20 8.03
N PHE A 65 -25.70 -14.16 7.11
CA PHE A 65 -26.66 -15.24 6.89
C PHE A 65 -26.46 -16.44 7.82
N ALA A 66 -25.25 -16.62 8.34
CA ALA A 66 -24.92 -17.73 9.24
C ALA A 66 -25.30 -17.45 10.71
N LEU A 67 -25.33 -16.18 11.11
CA LEU A 67 -25.84 -15.69 12.39
C LEU A 67 -27.36 -15.52 12.35
#